data_AF-A0A268QXE5-F1
#
_entry.id   AF-A0A268QXE5-F1
#
_cell.length_a   1.000
_cell.length_b   1.000
_cell.length_c   1.000
_cell.angle_alpha   90.00
_cell.angle_beta   90.00
_cell.angle_gamma   90.00
#
_symmetry.space_group_name_H-M   'P 1'
#
loop_
_entity.id
_entity.type
_entity.pdbx_description
1 polymer ?
#
loop_
_entity_poly.entity_id
_entity_poly.type
_entity_poly.pdbx_seq_one_letter_code
_entity_poly.pdbx_strand_id
1 'polypeptide(L)' 'MNAINNLNLQIGKGEIVCLVGESGSGKTITSLSIMRLIDFNNGEVTNGDIQLEGQSLIGLSKKK' A
#
# COMPACT_ATOMS: atom_id res chain seq x y z
N MET A 1 1.86 12.53 -10.76
CA MET A 1 2.85 12.62 -9.67
C MET A 1 3.06 11.21 -9.14
N ASN A 2 4.29 10.71 -9.09
CA ASN A 2 4.59 9.40 -8.51
C ASN A 2 5.10 9.60 -7.09
N ALA A 3 4.31 9.21 -6.09
CA ALA A 3 4.63 9.42 -4.68
C ALA A 3 5.58 8.35 -4.10
N ILE A 4 5.61 7.15 -4.70
CA ILE A 4 6.42 6.01 -4.25
C ILE A 4 7.01 5.34 -5.49
N ASN A 5 8.28 4.95 -5.43
CA ASN A 5 8.94 4.15 -6.45
C ASN A 5 9.74 3.02 -5.76
N ASN A 6 9.69 1.81 -6.33
CA ASN A 6 10.50 0.65 -5.94
C ASN A 6 10.45 0.26 -4.45
N LEU A 7 9.26 0.30 -3.83
CA LEU A 7 9.06 -0.17 -2.46
C LEU A 7 8.98 -1.70 -2.42
N ASN A 8 9.83 -2.32 -1.61
CA ASN A 8 9.74 -3.74 -1.24
C ASN A 8 9.60 -3.83 0.27
N LEU A 9 8.49 -4.41 0.75
CA LEU A 9 8.19 -4.55 2.16
C LEU A 9 7.55 -5.92 2.40
N GLN A 10 8.00 -6.62 3.43
CA GLN A 10 7.42 -7.87 3.91
C GLN A 10 7.16 -7.73 5.41
N ILE A 11 5.97 -8.10 5.85
CA ILE A 11 5.57 -8.11 7.27
C ILE A 11 5.04 -9.51 7.58
N GLY A 12 5.69 -10.17 8.53
CA GLY A 12 5.33 -11.49 9.02
C GLY A 12 4.12 -11.48 9.96
N LYS A 13 3.51 -12.66 10.15
CA LYS A 13 2.41 -12.84 11.10
C LYS A 13 2.88 -12.51 12.52
N GLY A 14 2.17 -11.60 13.19
CA GLY A 14 2.47 -11.19 14.56
C GLY A 14 3.59 -10.14 14.67
N GLU A 15 4.16 -9.69 13.54
CA GLU A 15 5.12 -8.59 13.55
C GLU A 15 4.41 -7.25 13.69
N ILE A 16 5.04 -6.34 14.44
CA ILE A 16 4.62 -4.94 14.54
C ILE A 16 5.69 -4.10 13.86
N VAL A 17 5.31 -3.40 12.80
CA VAL A 17 6.21 -2.56 12.01
C VAL A 17 5.76 -1.11 12.10
N CYS A 18 6.71 -0.21 12.32
CA CYS A 18 6.49 1.24 12.29
C CYS A 18 7.12 1.83 11.03
N LEU A 19 6.32 2.54 10.23
CA LEU A 19 6.79 3.22 9.03
C LEU A 19 7.05 4.71 9.33
N VAL A 20 8.32 5.11 9.32
CA VAL A 20 8.77 6.47 9.68
C VAL A 20 9.48 7.19 8.52
N GLY A 21 9.55 8.52 8.59
CA GLY A 21 10.18 9.35 7.55
C GLY A 21 9.62 10.78 7.53
N GLU A 22 10.20 11.66 6.73
CA GLU A 22 9.82 13.08 6.60
C GLU A 22 8.43 13.29 5.98
N SER A 23 7.83 14.47 6.20
CA SER A 23 6.56 14.82 5.54
C SER A 23 6.69 14.69 4.02
N GLY A 24 5.71 14.05 3.37
CA GLY A 24 5.73 13.81 1.93
C GLY A 24 6.50 12.56 1.46
N SER A 25 7.16 11.81 2.35
CA SER A 25 7.94 10.60 1.99
C SER A 25 7.12 9.39 1.52
N GLY A 26 5.80 9.51 1.40
CA GLY A 26 4.92 8.43 0.92
C GLY A 26 4.30 7.52 2.00
N LYS A 27 4.57 7.71 3.31
CA LYS A 27 4.04 6.85 4.40
C LYS A 27 2.52 6.65 4.34
N THR A 28 1.77 7.74 4.25
CA THR A 28 0.29 7.71 4.19
C THR A 28 -0.19 6.99 2.93
N ILE A 29 0.47 7.25 1.78
CA ILE A 29 0.13 6.61 0.51
C ILE A 29 0.41 5.11 0.56
N THR A 30 1.53 4.68 1.16
CA THR A 30 1.83 3.26 1.39
C THR A 30 0.74 2.58 2.21
N SER A 31 0.38 3.18 3.36
CA SER A 31 -0.63 2.63 4.26
C SER A 31 -2.00 2.51 3.59
N LEU A 32 -2.45 3.58 2.93
CA LEU A 32 -3.73 3.59 2.20
C LEU A 32 -3.74 2.60 1.04
N SER A 33 -2.61 2.38 0.36
CA SER A 33 -2.51 1.40 -0.73
C SER A 33 -2.70 -0.02 -0.21
N ILE A 34 -2.08 -0.36 0.93
CA ILE A 34 -2.25 -1.65 1.60
C ILE A 34 -3.70 -1.85 2.06
N MET A 35 -4.31 -0.81 2.63
CA MET A 35 -5.71 -0.83 3.07
C MET A 35 -6.72 -0.75 1.92
N ARG A 36 -6.26 -0.60 0.67
CA ARG A 36 -7.10 -0.43 -0.53
C ARG A 36 -8.02 0.80 -0.47
N LEU A 37 -7.54 1.86 0.19
CA LEU A 37 -8.24 3.14 0.35
C LEU A 37 -7.61 4.27 -0.48
N ILE A 38 -6.56 3.98 -1.25
CA ILE A 38 -5.81 5.00 -1.98
C ILE A 38 -6.64 5.76 -3.04
N ASP A 39 -7.68 5.12 -3.57
CA ASP A 39 -8.55 5.71 -4.59
C ASP A 39 -9.47 6.80 -4.04
N PHE A 40 -9.79 6.79 -2.73
CA PHE A 40 -10.47 7.91 -2.07
C PHE A 40 -9.63 9.20 -2.06
N ASN A 41 -8.31 9.08 -2.28
CA ASN A 41 -7.38 10.20 -2.41
C ASN A 41 -6.95 10.42 -3.87
N ASN A 42 -7.74 9.94 -4.85
CA ASN A 42 -7.46 10.01 -6.28
C ASN A 42 -6.11 9.37 -6.66
N GLY A 43 -5.63 8.42 -5.86
CA GLY A 43 -4.42 7.66 -6.13
C GLY A 43 -4.72 6.26 -6.65
N GLU A 44 -3.73 5.66 -7.30
CA GLU A 44 -3.80 4.31 -7.83
C GLU A 44 -2.44 3.61 -7.70
N VAL A 45 -2.46 2.29 -7.63
CA VAL A 45 -1.25 1.46 -7.73
C VAL A 45 -1.06 1.12 -9.20
N THR A 46 -0.14 1.81 -9.87
CA THR A 46 0.07 1.68 -11.31
C THR A 46 0.96 0.49 -11.71
N ASN A 47 1.75 -0.05 -10.78
CA ASN A 47 2.64 -1.17 -11.02
C ASN A 47 2.91 -1.95 -9.72
N GLY A 48 3.33 -3.21 -9.87
CA GLY A 48 3.64 -4.12 -8.76
C GLY A 48 2.40 -4.82 -8.18
N ASP A 49 2.58 -5.42 -7.01
CA ASP A 49 1.55 -6.18 -6.31
C ASP A 49 1.62 -5.95 -4.81
N ILE A 50 0.46 -6.05 -4.15
CA ILE A 50 0.32 -6.03 -2.70
C ILE A 50 -0.43 -7.29 -2.31
N GLN A 51 0.21 -8.17 -1.54
CA GLN A 51 -0.38 -9.45 -1.13
C GLN A 51 -0.68 -9.45 0.35
N LEU A 52 -1.87 -9.94 0.70
CA LEU A 52 -2.27 -10.25 2.08
C LEU A 52 -2.61 -11.73 2.14
N GLU A 53 -1.92 -12.48 3.00
CA GLU A 53 -2.14 -13.94 3.17
C GLU A 53 -2.06 -14.73 1.84
N GLY A 54 -1.18 -14.30 0.94
CA GLY A 54 -0.97 -14.91 -0.38
C GLY A 54 -2.01 -14.51 -1.44
N GLN A 55 -2.97 -13.65 -1.11
CA GLN A 55 -3.93 -13.11 -2.05
C GLN A 55 -3.51 -11.69 -2.50
N SER A 56 -3.40 -11.49 -3.81
CA SER A 56 -3.23 -10.14 -4.37
C SER A 56 -4.45 -9.28 -4.06
N LEU A 57 -4.19 -8.06 -3.57
CA LEU A 57 -5.19 -7.04 -3.29
C LEU A 57 -5.51 -6.20 -4.52
N ILE A 58 -4.64 -6.22 -5.53
CA ILE A 58 -4.80 -5.48 -6.77
C ILE A 58 -5.86 -6.17 -7.65
N GLY A 59 -6.75 -5.39 -8.25
CA GLY A 59 -7.80 -5.91 -9.13
C GLY A 59 -8.97 -6.62 -8.43
N LEU A 60 -8.93 -6.83 -7.12
CA LEU A 60 -10.08 -7.33 -6.38
C LEU A 60 -11.26 -6.35 -6.50
N SER A 61 -12.46 -6.85 -6.76
CA SER A 61 -13.67 -6.01 -6.68
C SER A 61 -13.81 -5.45 -5.27
N LYS A 62 -14.17 -4.17 -5.13
CA LYS A 62 -14.63 -3.65 -3.84
C LYS A 62 -15.91 -4.40 -3.47
N LYS A 63 -15.92 -5.05 -2.29
CA LYS A 63 -17.19 -5.51 -1.73
C LYS A 63 -18.01 -4.26 -1.40
N LYS A 64 -19.25 -4.21 -1.90
CA LYS A 64 -20.24 -3.21 -1.52
C LYS A 64 -20.51 -3.25 -0.02
#